data_AF-L7JYT4-F1
#
_entry.id   AF-L7JYT4-F1
#
_cell.length_a   1.000
_cell.length_b   1.000
_cell.length_c   1.000
_cell.angle_alpha   90.00
_cell.angle_beta   90.00
_cell.angle_gamma   90.00
#
_symmetry.space_group_name_H-M   'P 1'
#
loop_
_entity.id
_entity.type
_entity.pdbx_description
1 polymer ?
#
loop_
_entity_poly.entity_id
_entity_poly.type
_entity_poly.pdbx_seq_one_letter_code
_entity_poly.pdbx_strand_id
1 'polypeptide(L)'
;MRDIFNYFTTKHTSQRIRFSGSQNVLTLKKFGTHGMIKKRQIFTNALDRLKKEHSYYVKEKENVLEKIKKYNGSDEYELKLLNEMLTEVEQTILSVESNIQEYVSKLEKLEKEEKHAEKSYNL
;
A
#
# COMPACT_ATOMS: atom_id res chain seq x y z
N MET A 1 3.56 -25.23 6.76
CA MET A 1 4.10 -24.22 5.83
C MET A 1 3.96 -22.87 6.49
N ARG A 2 5.06 -22.13 6.70
CA ARG A 2 5.07 -20.77 7.25
C ARG A 2 5.74 -19.89 6.22
N ASP A 3 4.97 -19.05 5.54
CA ASP A 3 5.51 -18.07 4.61
C ASP A 3 6.06 -16.89 5.41
N ILE A 4 7.37 -16.83 5.52
CA ILE A 4 8.12 -15.73 6.11
C ILE A 4 8.35 -14.72 4.98
N PHE A 5 7.52 -13.69 4.90
CA PHE A 5 7.80 -12.53 4.05
C PHE A 5 8.89 -11.68 4.71
N ASN A 6 10.14 -11.93 4.33
CA ASN A 6 11.27 -11.08 4.66
C ASN A 6 11.19 -9.78 3.87
N TYR A 7 10.60 -8.74 4.49
CA TYR A 7 10.83 -7.37 4.04
C TYR A 7 12.28 -7.02 4.36
N PHE A 8 13.12 -6.89 3.32
CA PHE A 8 14.45 -6.32 3.43
C PHE A 8 14.36 -4.94 4.09
N THR A 9 14.69 -4.87 5.38
CA THR A 9 14.89 -3.61 6.08
C THR A 9 16.29 -3.11 5.73
N THR A 10 16.42 -2.19 4.78
CA THR A 10 17.64 -1.38 4.70
C THR A 10 17.65 -0.43 5.88
N LYS A 11 18.49 -0.77 6.87
CA LYS A 11 18.80 0.09 8.00
C LYS A 11 19.57 1.33 7.52
N HIS A 12 19.41 2.42 8.28
CA HIS A 12 20.18 3.66 8.27
C HIS A 12 19.84 4.68 7.18
N THR A 13 19.11 5.73 7.57
CA THR A 13 19.74 6.97 8.03
C THR A 13 18.67 7.91 8.58
N SER A 14 18.66 8.09 9.89
CA SER A 14 18.04 9.26 10.51
C SER A 14 18.84 10.48 10.10
N GLN A 15 18.30 11.34 9.24
CA GLN A 15 18.77 12.71 9.13
C GLN A 15 17.59 13.67 9.31
N ARG A 16 17.62 14.31 10.49
CA ARG A 16 16.75 15.39 10.91
C ARG A 16 17.13 16.64 10.10
N ILE A 17 16.38 16.95 9.06
CA ILE A 17 16.60 18.18 8.27
C ILE A 17 15.91 19.34 8.99
N ARG A 18 16.71 20.24 9.58
CA ARG A 18 16.29 21.57 10.00
C ARG A 18 16.26 22.47 8.78
N PHE A 19 15.15 23.16 8.53
CA PHE A 19 15.06 24.20 7.51
C PHE A 19 15.57 25.53 8.10
N SER A 20 16.79 25.92 7.76
CA SER A 20 17.19 27.34 7.82
C SER A 20 16.98 27.94 6.44
N GLY A 21 16.19 29.02 6.38
CA GLY A 21 15.82 29.70 5.15
C GLY A 21 17.02 30.15 4.33
N SER A 22 16.89 29.98 3.02
CA SER A 22 17.45 30.85 2.00
C SER A 22 16.70 30.58 0.70
N GLN A 23 15.97 31.61 0.25
CA GLN A 23 15.42 31.67 -1.10
C GLN A 23 16.58 31.55 -2.09
N ASN A 24 16.52 30.58 -2.99
CA ASN A 24 17.34 30.59 -4.20
C ASN A 24 16.43 30.37 -5.41
N VAL A 25 16.29 31.44 -6.18
CA VAL A 25 15.74 31.46 -7.52
C VAL A 25 16.72 30.69 -8.42
N LEU A 26 16.34 29.50 -8.88
CA LEU A 26 17.06 28.78 -9.93
C LEU A 26 16.10 28.49 -11.09
N THR A 27 16.38 29.25 -12.14
CA THR A 27 15.87 29.29 -13.51
C THR A 27 15.60 27.93 -14.16
N LEU A 28 14.42 27.84 -14.80
CA LEU A 28 14.07 27.12 -16.04
C LEU A 28 14.89 25.86 -16.41
N LYS A 29 14.40 24.67 -15.99
CA LYS A 29 14.51 23.37 -16.70
C LYS A 29 13.71 22.20 -16.03
N LYS A 30 12.60 22.49 -15.33
CA LYS A 30 11.94 21.53 -14.40
C LYS A 30 10.50 21.11 -14.74
N PHE A 31 10.04 21.28 -15.97
CA PHE A 31 8.64 20.98 -16.29
C PHE A 31 8.32 19.48 -16.47
N GLY A 32 9.29 18.64 -16.84
CA GLY A 32 9.09 17.18 -16.93
C GLY A 32 9.16 16.43 -15.60
N THR A 33 10.15 16.76 -14.76
CA THR A 33 10.42 16.04 -13.50
C THR A 33 9.42 16.38 -12.40
N HIS A 34 8.84 17.59 -12.39
CA HIS A 34 7.90 17.99 -11.35
C HIS A 34 6.55 17.25 -11.45
N GLY A 35 6.12 16.89 -12.65
CA GLY A 35 4.91 16.07 -12.86
C GLY A 35 5.08 14.63 -12.38
N MET A 36 6.25 14.01 -12.62
CA MET A 36 6.53 12.63 -12.22
C MET A 36 6.68 12.48 -10.70
N ILE A 37 7.36 13.44 -10.05
CA ILE A 37 7.48 13.46 -8.57
C ILE A 37 6.10 13.53 -7.91
N LYS A 38 5.18 14.35 -8.44
CA LYS A 38 3.80 14.43 -7.95
C LYS A 38 3.03 13.13 -8.15
N LYS A 39 3.14 12.49 -9.33
CA LYS A 39 2.49 11.19 -9.60
C LYS A 39 2.98 10.09 -8.67
N ARG A 40 4.29 9.98 -8.47
CA ARG A 40 4.89 9.01 -7.52
C ARG A 40 4.34 9.23 -6.11
N GLN A 41 4.34 10.47 -5.62
CA GLN A 41 3.82 10.79 -4.30
C GLN A 41 2.32 10.45 -4.15
N ILE A 42 1.51 10.72 -5.18
CA ILE A 42 0.08 10.35 -5.19
C ILE A 42 -0.08 8.83 -5.07
N PHE A 43 0.65 8.06 -5.86
CA PHE A 43 0.57 6.60 -5.85
C PHE A 43 1.08 6.00 -4.54
N THR A 44 2.18 6.51 -3.98
CA THR A 44 2.67 6.08 -2.67
C THR A 44 1.66 6.38 -1.57
N ASN A 45 1.06 7.56 -1.56
CA ASN A 45 0.03 7.92 -0.59
C ASN A 45 -1.22 7.04 -0.71
N ALA A 46 -1.63 6.69 -1.95
CA ALA A 46 -2.73 5.77 -2.18
C ALA A 46 -2.40 4.36 -1.66
N LEU A 47 -1.18 3.87 -1.93
CA LEU A 47 -0.69 2.59 -1.45
C LEU A 47 -0.68 2.52 0.09
N ASP A 48 -0.24 3.58 0.77
CA ASP A 48 -0.21 3.64 2.23
C ASP A 48 -1.61 3.62 2.84
N ARG A 49 -2.61 4.23 2.17
CA ARG A 49 -4.02 4.14 2.59
C ARG A 49 -4.55 2.72 2.42
N LEU A 50 -4.33 2.12 1.26
CA LEU A 50 -4.76 0.75 0.97
C LEU A 50 -4.13 -0.27 1.93
N LYS A 51 -2.86 -0.09 2.32
CA LYS A 51 -2.21 -0.95 3.33
C LYS A 51 -2.86 -0.83 4.71
N LYS A 52 -3.28 0.38 5.11
CA LYS A 52 -4.01 0.57 6.38
C LYS A 52 -5.38 -0.07 6.34
N GLU A 53 -6.09 0.09 5.22
CA GLU A 53 -7.39 -0.52 4.97
C GLU A 53 -7.30 -2.06 4.97
N HIS A 54 -6.30 -2.62 4.28
CA HIS A 54 -6.01 -4.07 4.32
C HIS A 54 -5.78 -4.57 5.75
N SER A 55 -4.93 -3.87 6.52
CA SER A 55 -4.69 -4.23 7.92
C SER A 55 -5.93 -4.16 8.79
N TYR A 56 -6.87 -3.25 8.50
CA TYR A 56 -8.15 -3.17 9.19
C TYR A 56 -9.00 -4.42 8.90
N TYR A 57 -9.18 -4.77 7.62
CA TYR A 57 -10.01 -5.91 7.24
C TYR A 57 -9.40 -7.26 7.65
N VAL A 58 -8.07 -7.39 7.68
CA VAL A 58 -7.42 -8.58 8.24
C VAL A 58 -7.76 -8.77 9.72
N LYS A 59 -7.75 -7.68 10.52
CA LYS A 59 -8.17 -7.74 11.94
C LYS A 59 -9.65 -8.06 12.08
N GLU A 60 -10.49 -7.52 11.20
CA GLU A 60 -11.92 -7.83 11.18
C GLU A 60 -12.17 -9.31 10.90
N LYS A 61 -11.44 -9.89 9.93
CA LYS A 61 -11.46 -11.33 9.65
C LYS A 61 -11.08 -12.15 10.89
N GLU A 62 -10.01 -11.76 11.58
CA GLU A 62 -9.59 -12.42 12.83
C GLU A 62 -10.70 -12.39 13.89
N ASN A 63 -11.37 -11.25 14.06
CA ASN A 63 -12.50 -11.12 15.00
C ASN A 63 -13.68 -12.03 14.65
N VAL A 64 -14.04 -12.12 13.36
CA VAL A 64 -15.12 -13.01 12.91
C VAL A 64 -14.75 -14.48 13.13
N LEU A 65 -13.51 -14.86 12.80
CA LEU A 65 -13.00 -16.22 13.06
C LEU A 65 -13.00 -16.56 14.56
N GLU A 66 -12.67 -15.61 15.42
CA GLU A 66 -12.78 -15.81 16.87
C GLU A 66 -14.22 -16.04 17.33
N LYS A 67 -15.20 -15.30 16.79
CA LYS A 67 -16.62 -15.50 17.08
C LYS A 67 -17.07 -16.90 16.66
N ILE A 68 -16.70 -17.33 15.45
CA ILE A 68 -16.98 -18.68 14.95
C ILE A 68 -16.36 -19.75 15.86
N LYS A 69 -15.11 -19.57 16.30
CA LYS A 69 -14.42 -20.52 17.20
C LYS A 69 -15.08 -20.63 18.58
N LYS A 70 -15.61 -19.52 19.10
CA LYS A 70 -16.30 -19.46 20.40
C LYS A 70 -17.76 -19.91 20.30
N TYR A 71 -18.25 -20.17 19.09
CA TYR A 71 -19.61 -20.59 18.84
C TYR A 71 -19.88 -21.98 19.42
N ASN A 72 -20.90 -22.09 20.26
CA ASN A 72 -21.20 -23.31 21.01
C ASN A 72 -22.25 -24.23 20.34
N GLY A 73 -22.65 -23.93 19.10
CA GLY A 73 -23.48 -24.81 18.27
C GLY A 73 -24.98 -24.77 18.56
N SER A 74 -25.46 -23.77 19.31
CA SER A 74 -26.86 -23.71 19.76
C SER A 74 -27.87 -23.40 18.64
N ASP A 75 -27.43 -22.67 17.61
CA ASP A 75 -28.25 -22.14 16.52
C ASP A 75 -27.50 -22.22 15.15
N GLU A 76 -27.98 -23.07 14.25
CA GLU A 76 -27.38 -23.21 12.91
C GLU A 76 -27.48 -21.92 12.07
N TYR A 77 -28.52 -21.11 12.29
CA TYR A 77 -28.73 -19.86 11.57
C TYR A 77 -27.66 -18.82 11.93
N GLU A 78 -27.32 -18.70 13.22
CA GLU A 78 -26.27 -17.79 13.68
C GLU A 78 -24.90 -18.19 13.12
N LEU A 79 -24.58 -19.49 13.09
CA LEU A 79 -23.34 -19.98 12.46
C LEU A 79 -23.30 -19.65 10.97
N LYS A 80 -24.43 -19.79 10.26
CA LYS A 80 -24.53 -19.43 8.84
C LYS A 80 -24.25 -17.94 8.63
N LEU A 81 -24.86 -17.08 9.45
CA LEU A 81 -24.65 -15.63 9.37
C LEU A 81 -23.17 -15.26 9.60
N LEU A 82 -22.51 -15.88 10.59
CA LEU A 82 -21.08 -15.64 10.83
C LEU A 82 -20.20 -16.06 9.64
N ASN A 83 -20.55 -17.16 8.97
CA ASN A 83 -19.83 -17.60 7.77
C ASN A 83 -20.08 -16.69 6.56
N GLU A 84 -21.30 -16.15 6.41
CA GLU A 84 -21.62 -15.13 5.39
C GLU A 84 -20.79 -13.86 5.64
N MET A 85 -20.76 -13.36 6.89
CA MET A 85 -19.91 -12.24 7.28
C MET A 85 -18.42 -12.50 6.99
N LEU A 86 -17.92 -13.70 7.29
CA LEU A 86 -16.53 -14.07 7.00
C LEU A 86 -16.25 -13.98 5.49
N THR A 87 -17.17 -14.48 4.67
CA THR A 87 -17.06 -14.47 3.21
C THR A 87 -17.01 -13.04 2.67
N GLU A 88 -17.87 -12.14 3.16
CA GLU A 88 -17.89 -10.73 2.75
C GLU A 88 -16.57 -10.01 3.09
N VAL A 89 -16.03 -10.26 4.29
CA VAL A 89 -14.74 -9.68 4.71
C VAL A 89 -13.60 -10.23 3.84
N GLU A 90 -13.60 -11.53 3.53
CA GLU A 90 -12.59 -12.13 2.64
C GLU A 90 -12.64 -11.57 1.22
N GLN A 91 -13.83 -11.39 0.66
CA GLN A 91 -13.99 -10.74 -0.65
C GLN A 91 -13.49 -9.30 -0.64
N THR A 92 -13.74 -8.57 0.44
CA THR A 92 -13.26 -7.19 0.60
C THR A 92 -11.73 -7.14 0.67
N ILE A 93 -11.10 -8.05 1.43
CA ILE A 93 -9.63 -8.19 1.47
C ILE A 93 -9.06 -8.42 0.08
N LEU A 94 -9.63 -9.36 -0.68
CA LEU A 94 -9.18 -9.66 -2.06
C LEU A 94 -9.28 -8.44 -2.98
N SER A 95 -10.35 -7.66 -2.85
CA SER A 95 -10.52 -6.41 -3.61
C SER A 95 -9.43 -5.39 -3.26
N VAL A 96 -9.15 -5.18 -1.97
CA VAL A 96 -8.09 -4.27 -1.52
C VAL A 96 -6.71 -4.75 -1.98
N GLU A 97 -6.43 -6.04 -1.93
CA GLU A 97 -5.17 -6.63 -2.41
C GLU A 97 -4.99 -6.42 -3.92
N SER A 98 -6.06 -6.59 -4.71
CA SER A 98 -6.04 -6.29 -6.14
C SER A 98 -5.70 -4.82 -6.41
N ASN A 99 -6.30 -3.90 -5.66
CA ASN A 99 -5.99 -2.47 -5.75
C ASN A 99 -4.54 -2.17 -5.36
N ILE A 100 -4.01 -2.81 -4.31
CA ILE A 100 -2.60 -2.68 -3.92
C ILE A 100 -1.69 -3.10 -5.08
N GLN A 101 -1.95 -4.26 -5.69
CA GLN A 101 -1.17 -4.75 -6.83
C GLN A 101 -1.23 -3.81 -8.04
N GLU A 102 -2.38 -3.19 -8.31
CA GLU A 102 -2.52 -2.18 -9.35
C GLU A 102 -1.61 -0.96 -9.10
N TYR A 103 -1.60 -0.42 -7.87
CA TYR A 103 -0.76 0.72 -7.52
C TYR A 103 0.74 0.39 -7.49
N VAL A 104 1.11 -0.83 -7.08
CA VAL A 104 2.49 -1.34 -7.21
C VAL A 104 2.90 -1.35 -8.68
N SER A 105 2.07 -1.92 -9.55
CA SER A 105 2.34 -1.98 -10.99
C SER A 105 2.46 -0.59 -11.62
N LYS A 106 1.65 0.38 -11.17
CA LYS A 106 1.74 1.79 -11.60
C LYS A 106 3.06 2.44 -11.18
N LEU A 107 3.53 2.17 -9.96
CA LEU A 107 4.82 2.67 -9.47
C LEU A 107 6.00 2.05 -10.22
N GLU A 108 5.97 0.75 -10.49
CA GLU A 108 7.01 0.07 -11.28
C GLU A 108 7.10 0.60 -12.72
N LYS A 109 5.96 0.92 -13.34
CA LYS A 109 5.93 1.55 -14.67
C LYS A 109 6.56 2.94 -14.64
N LEU A 110 6.21 3.76 -13.65
CA LEU A 110 6.84 5.09 -13.46
C LEU A 110 8.36 4.98 -13.29
N GLU A 111 8.84 3.99 -12.52
CA GLU A 111 10.28 3.77 -12.34
C GLU A 111 11.00 3.39 -13.64
N LYS A 112 10.36 2.60 -14.52
CA LYS A 112 10.92 2.28 -15.84
C LYS A 112 10.96 3.51 -16.75
N GLU A 113 9.92 4.34 -16.71
CA GLU A 113 9.86 5.60 -17.46
C GLU A 113 10.95 6.59 -17.00
N GLU A 114 11.17 6.72 -15.68
CA GLU A 114 12.24 7.54 -15.12
C GLU A 114 13.63 7.05 -15.58
N LYS A 115 13.90 5.74 -15.51
CA LYS A 115 15.17 5.17 -15.98
C LYS A 115 15.39 5.35 -17.49
N HIS A 116 14.33 5.26 -18.30
CA HIS A 116 14.44 5.49 -19.74
C HIS A 116 14.69 6.97 -20.05
N ALA A 117 14.01 7.88 -19.35
CA ALA A 117 14.25 9.32 -19.49
C ALA A 117 15.68 9.68 -19.07
N GLU A 118 16.17 9.19 -17.93
CA GLU A 118 17.55 9.43 -17.48
C GLU A 118 18.59 8.93 -18.50
N LYS A 119 18.35 7.77 -19.12
CA LYS A 119 19.22 7.26 -20.19
C LYS A 119 19.17 8.09 -21.48
N SER A 120 18.03 8.70 -21.83
CA SER A 120 17.93 9.52 -23.04
C SER A 120 18.53 10.92 -22.89
N TYR A 121 18.72 11.40 -21.66
CA TYR A 121 19.33 12.71 -21.38
C TYR A 121 20.84 12.64 -21.07
N ASN A 122 21.39 11.44 -20.86
CA ASN A 122 22.84 11.22 -20.83
C ASN A 122 23.33 10.95 -22.25
N LEU A 123 23.83 12.01 -22.90
CA LEU A 123 24.80 11.96 -24.00
C LEU A 123 26.07 11.22 -23.55
#